data_AF-A0A2V8WYD6-F1
#
_entry.id   AF-A0A2V8WYD6-F1
#
_cell.length_a   1.000
_cell.length_b   1.000
_cell.length_c   1.000
_cell.angle_alpha   90.00
_cell.angle_beta   90.00
_cell.angle_gamma   90.00
#
_symmetry.space_group_name_H-M   'P 1'
#
loop_
_entity.id
_entity.type
_entity.pdbx_description
1 polymer ?
#
loop_
_entity_poly.entity_id
_entity_poly.type
_entity_poly.pdbx_seq_one_letter_code
_entity_poly.pdbx_strand_id
1 'polypeptide(L)'
;MHSNGNRWLTAQETAAQLDTTSSEVCRLLSLGRLSGTKQKDPRRAGKSQWLVDPESALKEEKLRKAKLVRRARRLKRVSAQQ
;
A
#
# COMPACT_ATOMS: atom_id res chain seq x y z
N MET A 1 -15.01 -4.99 -12.55
CA MET A 1 -15.69 -4.78 -11.25
C MET A 1 -14.69 -4.14 -10.29
N HIS A 2 -14.62 -2.81 -10.17
CA HIS A 2 -13.82 -2.15 -9.12
C HIS A 2 -14.49 -0.83 -8.72
N SER A 3 -15.62 -0.94 -8.04
CA SER A 3 -16.32 0.21 -7.45
C SER A 3 -16.36 0.02 -5.93
N ASN A 4 -15.20 0.07 -5.30
CA ASN A 4 -15.09 0.16 -3.84
C ASN A 4 -14.53 1.55 -3.48
N GLY A 5 -15.13 2.58 -4.07
CA GLY A 5 -14.57 3.92 -4.20
C GLY A 5 -14.54 4.76 -2.93
N ASN A 6 -14.85 4.23 -1.74
CA ASN A 6 -14.81 5.00 -0.49
C ASN A 6 -14.70 4.15 0.80
N ARG A 7 -14.40 2.85 0.69
CA ARG A 7 -14.31 1.99 1.87
C ARG A 7 -12.86 1.95 2.38
N TRP A 8 -12.68 2.35 3.64
CA TRP A 8 -11.42 2.17 4.36
C TRP A 8 -10.97 0.72 4.35
N LEU A 9 -9.69 0.49 4.07
CA LEU A 9 -9.11 -0.85 3.94
C LEU A 9 -8.47 -1.27 5.25
N THR A 10 -8.55 -2.55 5.61
CA THR A 10 -7.70 -3.08 6.68
C THR A 10 -6.24 -3.12 6.25
N ALA A 11 -5.33 -3.20 7.22
CA ALA A 11 -3.91 -3.42 6.93
C ALA A 11 -3.67 -4.71 6.12
N GLN A 12 -4.52 -5.73 6.29
CA GLN A 12 -4.41 -7.00 5.57
C GLN A 12 -4.88 -6.88 4.12
N GLU A 13 -6.00 -6.19 3.86
CA GLU A 13 -6.44 -5.89 2.49
C GLU A 13 -5.41 -5.04 1.74
N THR A 14 -4.86 -4.03 2.42
CA THR A 14 -3.79 -3.18 1.86
C THR A 14 -2.53 -3.99 1.55
N ALA A 15 -2.17 -4.93 2.43
CA ALA A 15 -1.03 -5.80 2.25
C ALA A 15 -1.19 -6.68 0.98
N ALA A 16 -2.38 -7.25 0.79
CA ALA A 16 -2.71 -8.01 -0.42
C ALA A 16 -2.66 -7.14 -1.68
N GLN A 17 -3.17 -5.90 -1.62
CA GLN A 17 -3.15 -4.99 -2.77
C GLN A 17 -1.73 -4.56 -3.16
N LEU A 18 -0.86 -4.31 -2.18
CA LEU A 18 0.51 -3.83 -2.40
C LEU A 18 1.55 -4.95 -2.58
N ASP A 19 1.09 -6.21 -2.60
CA ASP A 19 1.93 -7.41 -2.61
C ASP A 19 3.02 -7.34 -1.52
N THR A 20 2.59 -7.13 -0.28
CA THR A 20 3.47 -6.90 0.86
C THR A 20 2.90 -7.48 2.16
N THR A 21 3.56 -7.24 3.30
CA THR A 21 3.13 -7.76 4.61
C THR A 21 2.39 -6.68 5.41
N SER A 22 1.54 -7.10 6.35
CA SER A 22 0.86 -6.19 7.27
C SER A 22 1.84 -5.36 8.12
N SER A 23 3.00 -5.93 8.48
CA SER A 23 4.08 -5.21 9.17
C SER A 23 4.65 -4.08 8.31
N GLU A 24 4.83 -4.31 7.00
CA GLU A 24 5.28 -3.27 6.09
C GLU A 24 4.22 -2.19 5.88
N VAL A 25 2.93 -2.57 5.84
CA VAL A 25 1.83 -1.59 5.83
C VAL A 25 1.86 -0.70 7.07
N CYS A 26 2.03 -1.27 8.26
CA CYS A 26 2.20 -0.51 9.51
C CYS A 26 3.44 0.41 9.46
N ARG A 27 4.53 -0.05 8.86
CA ARG A 27 5.73 0.78 8.65
C ARG A 27 5.43 1.95 7.70
N LEU A 28 4.75 1.71 6.59
CA LEU A 28 4.39 2.75 5.62
C LEU A 28 3.44 3.80 6.22
N LEU A 29 2.50 3.39 7.07
CA LEU A 29 1.66 4.29 7.87
C LEU A 29 2.52 5.14 8.82
N SER A 30 3.46 4.51 9.53
CA SER A 30 4.38 5.19 10.45
C SER A 30 5.31 6.18 9.73
N LEU A 31 5.67 5.89 8.48
CA LEU A 31 6.48 6.76 7.61
C LEU A 31 5.66 7.85 6.90
N GLY A 32 4.34 7.91 7.10
CA GLY A 32 3.46 8.86 6.42
C GLY A 32 3.34 8.64 4.91
N ARG A 33 3.72 7.44 4.41
CA ARG A 33 3.59 7.07 3.00
C ARG A 33 2.20 6.54 2.67
N LEU A 34 1.53 5.95 3.66
CA LEU A 34 0.11 5.64 3.63
C LEU A 34 -0.61 6.54 4.64
N SER A 35 -1.85 6.90 4.32
CA SER A 35 -2.75 7.57 5.27
C SER A 35 -3.65 6.53 5.91
N GLY A 36 -3.89 6.66 7.20
CA GLY A 36 -4.73 5.73 7.93
C GLY A 36 -5.22 6.30 9.25
N THR A 37 -6.29 5.72 9.77
CA THR A 37 -6.80 6.00 11.11
C THR A 37 -6.77 4.73 11.94
N LYS A 38 -6.46 4.88 13.23
CA LYS A 38 -6.48 3.78 14.20
C LYS A 38 -7.87 3.71 14.81
N GLN A 39 -8.62 2.66 14.51
CA GLN A 39 -9.96 2.44 15.04
C GLN A 39 -9.95 1.35 16.11
N LYS A 40 -10.64 1.58 17.23
CA LYS A 40 -10.88 0.55 18.23
C LYS A 40 -11.91 -0.43 17.67
N ASP A 41 -11.59 -1.73 17.68
CA ASP A 41 -12.52 -2.77 17.22
C ASP A 41 -13.61 -2.97 18.30
N PRO A 42 -14.89 -2.65 18.02
CA PRO A 42 -15.96 -2.81 19.00
C PRO A 42 -16.24 -4.29 19.32
N ARG A 43 -15.83 -5.22 18.46
CA ARG A 43 -16.02 -6.67 18.63
C ARG A 43 -14.87 -7.34 19.38
N ARG A 44 -13.74 -6.65 19.59
CA ARG A 44 -12.58 -7.16 20.33
C ARG A 44 -12.13 -6.17 21.38
N ALA A 45 -12.50 -6.43 22.63
CA ALA A 45 -12.07 -5.64 23.78
C ALA A 45 -10.53 -5.47 23.77
N GLY A 46 -10.07 -4.22 23.81
CA GLY A 46 -8.66 -3.86 23.89
C GLY A 46 -7.87 -3.86 22.57
N LYS A 47 -8.43 -4.32 21.45
CA LYS A 47 -7.71 -4.33 20.16
C LYS A 47 -8.07 -3.13 19.30
N SER A 48 -7.05 -2.46 18.79
CA SER A 48 -7.19 -1.41 17.78
C SER A 48 -6.69 -1.93 16.44
N GLN A 49 -7.41 -1.63 15.37
CA GLN A 49 -7.01 -1.93 14.00
C GLN A 49 -6.64 -0.64 13.26
N TRP A 50 -5.67 -0.74 12.35
CA TRP A 50 -5.41 0.32 11.39
C TRP A 50 -6.32 0.17 10.19
N LEU A 51 -7.06 1.23 9.93
CA LEU A 51 -7.80 1.43 8.70
C LEU A 51 -6.97 2.35 7.80
N VAL A 52 -6.75 1.92 6.58
CA VAL A 52 -5.94 2.60 5.56
C VAL A 52 -6.87 3.28 4.58
N ASP A 53 -6.51 4.51 4.22
CA ASP A 53 -7.17 5.26 3.17
C ASP A 53 -6.91 4.59 1.80
N PRO A 54 -7.97 4.21 1.06
CA PRO A 54 -7.83 3.47 -0.19
C PRO A 54 -7.12 4.29 -1.29
N GLU A 55 -7.27 5.62 -1.30
CA GLU A 55 -6.59 6.48 -2.28
C GLU A 55 -5.08 6.52 -2.03
N SER A 56 -4.66 6.58 -0.77
CA SER A 56 -3.26 6.52 -0.38
C SER A 56 -2.61 5.18 -0.78
N ALA A 57 -3.34 4.07 -0.61
CA ALA A 57 -2.91 2.74 -1.03
C ALA A 57 -2.76 2.66 -2.56
N LEU A 58 -3.76 3.16 -3.32
CA LEU A 58 -3.70 3.23 -4.78
C LEU A 58 -2.55 4.10 -5.30
N LYS A 59 -2.28 5.22 -4.62
CA LYS A 59 -1.16 6.10 -4.95
C LYS A 59 0.18 5.39 -4.76
N GLU A 60 0.37 4.70 -3.64
CA GLU A 60 1.59 3.95 -3.35
C GLU A 60 1.76 2.77 -4.34
N GLU A 61 0.68 2.07 -4.69
CA GLU A 61 0.69 1.01 -5.70
C GLU A 61 1.19 1.54 -7.06
N LYS A 62 0.62 2.65 -7.53
CA LYS A 62 1.03 3.32 -8.77
C LYS A 62 2.51 3.73 -8.73
N LEU A 63 2.98 4.27 -7.60
CA LEU A 63 4.37 4.65 -7.41
C LEU A 63 5.32 3.44 -7.50
N ARG A 64 4.96 2.31 -6.89
CA ARG A 64 5.73 1.07 -6.96
C ARG A 64 5.82 0.55 -8.41
N LYS A 65 4.69 0.49 -9.13
CA LYS A 65 4.64 0.10 -10.54
C LYS A 65 5.50 1.02 -11.41
N ALA A 66 5.43 2.34 -11.20
CA ALA A 66 6.25 3.30 -11.94
C ALA A 66 7.77 3.11 -11.69
N LYS A 67 8.18 2.82 -10.45
CA LYS A 67 9.58 2.53 -10.12
C LYS A 67 10.10 1.27 -10.83
N LEU A 68 9.28 0.21 -10.89
CA LEU A 68 9.63 -1.02 -11.61
C LEU A 68 9.82 -0.77 -13.10
N VAL A 69 8.91 -0.04 -13.74
CA VAL A 69 9.02 0.33 -15.17
C VAL A 69 10.29 1.14 -15.41
N ARG A 70 10.61 2.12 -14.54
CA ARG A 70 11.85 2.91 -14.65
C ARG A 70 13.09 2.04 -14.54
N ARG A 71 13.12 1.08 -13.60
CA ARG A 71 14.24 0.14 -13.44
C ARG A 71 14.41 -0.74 -14.68
N ALA A 72 13.32 -1.31 -15.20
CA ALA A 72 13.36 -2.13 -16.40
C ALA A 72 13.87 -1.34 -17.62
N ARG A 73 13.41 -0.10 -17.81
CA ARG A 73 13.92 0.79 -18.87
C ARG A 73 15.41 1.08 -18.71
N ARG A 74 15.88 1.33 -17.48
CA ARG A 74 17.31 1.56 -17.21
C ARG A 74 18.15 0.34 -17.58
N LEU A 75 17.73 -0.86 -17.18
CA LEU A 75 18.44 -2.10 -17.50
C LEU A 75 18.50 -2.35 -19.01
N LYS A 76 17.40 -2.13 -19.74
CA LYS A 76 17.38 -2.24 -21.21
C LYS A 76 18.38 -1.29 -21.88
N ARG A 77 18.49 -0.04 -21.39
CA ARG A 77 19.45 0.94 -21.93
C ARG A 77 20.90 0.54 -21.67
N VAL A 78 21.21 0.05 -20.48
CA VAL A 78 22.57 -0.41 -20.14
C VAL A 78 22.97 -1.62 -20.99
N SER A 79 22.06 -2.56 -21.20
CA SER A 79 22.33 -3.75 -22.03
C SER A 79 22.47 -3.43 -23.52
N ALA A 80 21.91 -2.32 -24.01
CA ALA A 80 22.04 -1.91 -25.42
C ALA A 80 23.33 -1.12 -25.71
N GLN A 81 24.15 -0.86 -24.68
CA GLN A 81 25.44 -0.17 -24.79
C GLN A 81 26.65 -1.12 -24.64
N GLN A 82 26.41 -2.42 -24.49
CA GLN A 82 27.42 -3.49 -24.61
C GLN A 82 27.33 -4.13 -25.98
#